data_AF-B9Y9L5-F1
#
_entry.id   AF-B9Y9L5-F1
#
_cell.length_a   1.000
_cell.length_b   1.000
_cell.length_c   1.000
_cell.angle_alpha   90.00
_cell.angle_beta   90.00
_cell.angle_gamma   90.00
#
_symmetry.space_group_name_H-M   'P 1'
#
loop_
_entity.id
_entity.type
_entity.pdbx_description
1 polymer ?
#
loop_
_entity_poly.entity_id
_entity_poly.type
_entity_poly.pdbx_seq_one_letter_code
_entity_poly.pdbx_strand_id
1 'polypeptide(L)'
;MSEIKITIHGREFKARLNNSAAAQAICHSMPMTVAMDELNGNEKYCYLKENLPTRSVCPNTITAGDLMLFGSSCLVLFYQSFTTAGEGGKQDEF
;
A
#
# COMPACT_ATOMS: atom_id res chain seq x y z
N MET A 1 -10.13 -5.92 10.94
CA MET A 1 -9.89 -4.91 9.91
C MET A 1 -9.82 -3.59 10.64
N SER A 2 -8.80 -2.80 10.34
CA SER A 2 -8.61 -1.47 10.92
C SER A 2 -8.98 -0.41 9.90
N GLU A 3 -9.65 0.67 10.30
CA GLU A 3 -9.89 1.81 9.43
C GLU A 3 -8.86 2.90 9.74
N ILE A 4 -8.22 3.42 8.69
CA ILE A 4 -7.25 4.51 8.78
C ILE A 4 -7.75 5.72 7.99
N LYS A 5 -7.30 6.89 8.42
CA LYS A 5 -7.53 8.14 7.70
C LYS A 5 -6.24 8.54 6.98
N ILE A 6 -6.34 8.74 5.68
CA ILE A 6 -5.24 9.22 4.83
C ILE A 6 -5.58 10.65 4.41
N THR A 7 -4.63 11.57 4.55
CA THR A 7 -4.81 12.95 4.08
C THR A 7 -3.84 13.24 2.95
N ILE A 8 -4.37 13.61 1.78
CA ILE A 8 -3.58 13.93 0.57
C ILE A 8 -3.98 15.31 0.10
N HIS A 9 -3.03 16.25 0.06
CA HIS A 9 -3.26 17.66 -0.32
C HIS A 9 -4.47 18.30 0.42
N GLY A 10 -4.62 18.00 1.71
CA GLY A 10 -5.72 18.51 2.55
C GLY A 10 -7.08 17.84 2.35
N ARG A 11 -7.18 16.84 1.46
CA ARG A 11 -8.38 16.00 1.32
C ARG A 11 -8.24 14.72 2.14
N GLU A 12 -9.29 14.38 2.89
CA GLU A 12 -9.33 13.17 3.69
C GLU A 12 -9.93 12.01 2.90
N PHE A 13 -9.29 10.84 3.03
CA PHE A 13 -9.71 9.57 2.48
C PHE A 13 -9.74 8.54 3.61
N LYS A 14 -10.64 7.57 3.48
CA LYS A 14 -10.70 6.42 4.38
C LYS A 14 -10.15 5.22 3.65
N ALA A 15 -9.21 4.52 4.29
CA ALA A 15 -8.74 3.23 3.82
C ALA A 15 -9.00 2.18 4.89
N ARG A 16 -9.29 0.96 4.45
CA ARG A 16 -9.45 -0.19 5.32
C ARG A 16 -8.22 -1.06 5.16
N LEU A 17 -7.64 -1.42 6.28
CA LEU A 17 -6.56 -2.38 6.34
C LEU A 17 -7.12 -3.74 6.75
N ASN A 18 -6.66 -4.77 6.06
CA ASN A 18 -6.81 -6.17 6.38
C ASN A 18 -6.12 -6.53 7.71
N ASN A 19 -6.16 -7.81 8.07
CA ASN A 19 -5.64 -8.30 9.36
C ASN A 19 -4.19 -8.82 9.27
N SER A 20 -3.43 -8.47 8.22
CA SER A 20 -2.04 -8.91 8.06
C SER A 20 -1.12 -8.30 9.12
N ALA A 21 0.02 -8.95 9.35
CA ALA A 21 1.05 -8.41 10.23
C ALA A 21 1.60 -7.06 9.72
N ALA A 22 1.70 -6.90 8.39
CA ALA A 22 2.10 -5.66 7.76
C ALA A 22 1.11 -4.53 8.06
N ALA A 23 -0.20 -4.78 7.86
CA ALA A 23 -1.26 -3.82 8.15
C ALA A 23 -1.24 -3.36 9.62
N GLN A 24 -1.06 -4.31 10.53
CA GLN A 24 -0.92 -4.00 11.95
C GLN A 24 0.32 -3.15 12.21
N ALA A 25 1.46 -3.48 11.62
CA ALA A 25 2.69 -2.70 11.79
C ALA A 25 2.55 -1.27 11.24
N ILE A 26 1.89 -1.07 10.09
CA ILE A 26 1.54 0.26 9.59
C ILE A 26 0.68 1.01 10.60
N CYS A 27 -0.39 0.39 11.13
CA CYS A 27 -1.22 1.03 12.17
C CYS A 27 -0.41 1.48 13.38
N HIS A 28 0.55 0.67 13.85
CA HIS A 28 1.40 1.03 14.99
C HIS A 28 2.38 2.17 14.68
N SER A 29 2.75 2.37 13.41
CA SER A 29 3.60 3.49 12.99
C SER A 29 2.87 4.82 12.86
N MET A 30 1.53 4.83 12.97
CA MET A 30 0.72 6.04 12.86
C MET A 30 0.75 6.89 14.14
N PRO A 31 0.64 8.24 14.02
CA PRO A 31 0.50 9.01 12.78
C PRO A 31 1.84 9.14 12.03
N MET A 32 1.78 9.06 10.70
CA MET A 32 2.95 9.21 9.84
C MET A 32 2.65 10.11 8.63
N THR A 33 3.70 10.72 8.08
CA THR A 33 3.63 11.50 6.84
C THR A 33 4.77 11.04 5.94
N VAL A 34 4.41 10.70 4.70
CA VAL A 34 5.35 10.23 3.68
C VAL A 34 5.17 11.06 2.42
N ALA A 35 6.28 11.34 1.73
CA ALA A 35 6.24 11.80 0.35
C ALA A 35 6.22 10.56 -0.56
N MET A 36 5.34 10.55 -1.55
CA MET A 36 5.24 9.44 -2.51
C MET A 36 5.51 9.95 -3.92
N ASP A 37 6.36 9.22 -4.64
CA ASP A 37 6.75 9.53 -6.00
C ASP A 37 5.84 8.86 -7.03
N GLU A 38 5.73 9.46 -8.21
CA GLU A 38 4.97 8.93 -9.33
C GLU A 38 5.72 7.78 -10.00
N LEU A 39 5.00 6.70 -10.32
CA LEU A 39 5.52 5.62 -11.13
C LEU A 39 4.46 5.19 -12.15
N ASN A 40 4.89 4.96 -13.39
CA ASN A 40 4.09 4.41 -14.50
C ASN A 40 2.74 5.10 -14.85
N GLY A 41 2.37 6.20 -14.19
CA GLY A 41 1.11 6.93 -14.43
C GLY A 41 -0.14 6.23 -13.87
N ASN A 42 0.03 5.26 -12.98
CA ASN A 42 -1.04 4.51 -12.32
C ASN A 42 -0.80 4.30 -10.81
N GLU A 43 0.41 4.55 -10.31
CA GLU A 43 0.80 4.24 -8.93
C GLU A 43 1.68 5.34 -8.31
N LYS A 44 1.54 5.48 -6.99
CA LYS A 44 2.41 6.30 -6.14
C LYS A 44 3.16 5.38 -5.20
N TYR A 45 4.46 5.58 -4.99
CA TYR A 45 5.23 4.73 -4.09
C TYR A 45 6.14 5.51 -3.13
N CYS A 46 6.46 4.92 -1.99
CA CYS A 46 7.51 5.39 -1.10
C CYS A 46 8.18 4.25 -0.35
N TYR A 47 9.46 4.43 0.00
CA TYR A 47 10.16 3.50 0.87
C TYR A 47 10.04 3.93 2.33
N LEU A 48 9.55 3.01 3.16
CA LEU A 48 9.52 3.13 4.61
C LEU A 48 10.95 2.98 5.17
N LYS A 49 11.22 3.67 6.28
CA LYS A 49 12.51 3.59 6.98
C LYS A 49 12.76 2.22 7.61
N GLU A 50 11.69 1.56 8.04
CA GLU A 50 11.74 0.26 8.69
C GLU A 50 11.09 -0.80 7.80
N ASN A 51 11.65 -2.01 7.84
CA ASN A 51 11.06 -3.16 7.19
C ASN A 51 9.87 -3.66 8.02
N LEU A 52 8.75 -3.89 7.36
CA LEU A 52 7.54 -4.46 7.93
C LEU A 52 7.54 -5.99 7.77
N PRO A 53 6.83 -6.72 8.65
CA PRO A 53 6.65 -8.16 8.51
C PRO A 53 5.77 -8.47 7.29
N THR A 54 6.26 -9.30 6.38
CA THR A 54 5.59 -9.54 5.09
C THR A 54 5.29 -11.01 4.83
N ARG A 55 4.16 -11.28 4.21
CA ARG A 55 3.73 -12.57 3.70
C ARG A 55 3.21 -12.44 2.28
N SER A 56 4.13 -12.57 1.31
CA SER A 56 3.89 -12.39 -0.11
C SER A 56 2.59 -12.98 -0.64
N VAL A 57 1.76 -12.14 -1.26
CA VAL A 57 0.61 -12.51 -2.09
C VAL A 57 0.86 -12.03 -3.54
N CYS A 58 0.09 -12.51 -4.50
CA CYS A 58 0.04 -11.92 -5.84
C CYS A 58 -1.44 -11.71 -6.16
N PRO A 59 -2.00 -10.50 -5.98
CA PRO A 59 -3.37 -10.26 -6.38
C PRO A 59 -3.45 -10.31 -7.90
N ASN A 60 -4.50 -10.96 -8.43
CA ASN A 60 -4.72 -11.04 -9.88
C ASN A 60 -5.23 -9.71 -10.47
N THR A 61 -5.79 -8.84 -9.63
CA THR A 61 -6.36 -7.56 -10.02
C THR A 61 -5.99 -6.52 -8.97
N ILE A 62 -5.55 -5.35 -9.43
CA ILE A 62 -5.35 -4.16 -8.62
C ILE A 62 -6.48 -3.19 -8.95
N THR A 63 -7.09 -2.62 -7.91
CA THR A 63 -8.16 -1.64 -8.03
C THR A 63 -7.68 -0.26 -7.60
N ALA A 64 -8.24 0.78 -8.23
CA ALA A 64 -7.97 2.16 -7.83
C ALA A 64 -8.40 2.35 -6.36
N GLY A 65 -7.44 2.79 -5.53
CA GLY A 65 -7.59 2.92 -4.09
C GLY A 65 -6.85 1.83 -3.30
N ASP A 66 -6.36 0.77 -3.96
CA ASP A 66 -5.59 -0.27 -3.28
C ASP A 66 -4.27 0.32 -2.74
N LEU A 67 -3.99 -0.02 -1.49
CA LEU A 67 -2.73 0.26 -0.82
C LEU A 67 -2.01 -1.08 -0.61
N MET A 68 -0.76 -1.17 -1.03
CA MET A 68 0.01 -2.42 -1.02
C MET A 68 1.43 -2.25 -0.50
N LEU A 69 2.01 -3.32 0.04
CA LEU A 69 3.43 -3.42 0.37
C LEU A 69 4.15 -4.24 -0.69
N PHE A 70 5.06 -3.59 -1.41
CA PHE A 70 6.02 -4.26 -2.26
C PHE A 70 7.30 -4.59 -1.48
N GLY A 71 7.71 -5.86 -1.50
CA GLY A 71 8.81 -6.32 -0.66
C GLY A 71 8.51 -6.10 0.81
N SER A 72 9.48 -5.65 1.61
CA SER A 72 9.31 -5.38 3.05
C SER A 72 9.15 -3.91 3.44
N SER A 73 9.29 -2.98 2.51
CA SER A 73 9.37 -1.56 2.86
C SER A 73 8.79 -0.59 1.83
N CYS A 74 8.36 -1.05 0.65
CA CYS A 74 7.85 -0.14 -0.37
C CYS A 74 6.32 -0.07 -0.29
N LEU A 75 5.78 1.04 0.17
CA LEU A 75 4.35 1.29 0.21
C LEU A 75 3.89 1.85 -1.14
N VAL A 76 2.88 1.24 -1.75
CA VAL A 76 2.35 1.62 -3.07
C VAL A 76 0.86 1.92 -2.96
N LEU A 77 0.44 3.08 -3.48
CA LEU A 77 -0.97 3.48 -3.63
C LEU A 77 -1.33 3.51 -5.11
N PHE A 78 -2.28 2.68 -5.51
CA PHE A 78 -2.78 2.66 -6.87
C PHE A 78 -3.96 3.61 -7.04
N TYR A 79 -3.96 4.40 -8.11
CA TYR A 79 -5.07 5.32 -8.42
C TYR A 79 -5.74 5.01 -9.77
N GLN A 80 -5.32 3.92 -10.43
CA GLN A 80 -6.00 3.31 -11.56
C GLN A 80 -6.09 1.79 -11.35
N SER A 81 -7.18 1.18 -11.83
CA SER A 81 -7.37 -0.28 -11.77
C SER A 81 -6.74 -0.96 -12.99
N PHE A 82 -6.08 -2.11 -12.78
CA PHE A 82 -5.53 -2.93 -13.87
C PHE A 82 -5.37 -4.40 -13.42
N THR A 83 -5.35 -5.32 -14.39
CA THR A 83 -5.06 -6.74 -14.15
C THR A 83 -3.56 -6.93 -14.12
N THR A 84 -3.05 -7.60 -13.09
CA THR A 84 -1.63 -7.99 -13.07
C THR A 84 -1.48 -9.20 -13.99
N ALA A 85 -0.66 -9.10 -15.03
CA ALA A 85 -0.22 -10.29 -15.74
C ALA A 85 0.60 -11.09 -14.72
N GLY A 86 0.14 -12.27 -14.34
CA GLY A 86 0.70 -13.05 -13.23
C GLY A 86 2.10 -13.59 -13.54
N GLU A 87 3.11 -12.74 -13.65
CA GLU A 87 4.53 -13.10 -13.64
C GLU A 87 5.35 -11.92 -13.07
N GLY A 88 5.98 -12.13 -11.90
CA GLY A 88 7.28 -11.51 -11.61
C GLY A 88 7.46 -10.58 -10.40
N GLY A 89 6.43 -10.20 -9.64
CA GLY A 89 6.61 -9.32 -8.47
C GLY A 89 5.67 -9.66 -7.32
N LYS A 90 6.23 -10.22 -6.23
CA LYS A 90 5.53 -10.69 -5.03
C LYS A 90 5.15 -9.51 -4.12
N GLN A 91 3.90 -9.37 -3.68
CA GLN A 91 3.41 -8.19 -2.93
C GLN A 91 2.35 -8.52 -1.87
N ASP A 92 2.32 -7.78 -0.77
CA ASP A 92 1.24 -7.90 0.21
C ASP A 92 0.20 -6.81 -0.03
N GLU A 93 -1.08 -7.18 -0.03
CA GLU A 93 -2.18 -6.22 -0.01
C GLU A 93 -2.42 -5.77 1.43
N PHE A 94 -2.78 -4.51 1.66
CA PHE A 94 -3.04 -3.99 2.99
C PHE A 94 -4.48 -4.04 3.44
#